data_AF-A0AA42DJH0-F1
#
_entry.id   AF-A0AA42DJH0-F1
#
_cell.length_a   1.000
_cell.length_b   1.000
_cell.length_c   1.000
_cell.angle_alpha   90.00
_cell.angle_beta   90.00
_cell.angle_gamma   90.00
#
_symmetry.space_group_name_H-M   'P 1'
#
loop_
_entity.id
_entity.type
_entity.pdbx_description
1 polymer ?
#
loop_
_entity_poly.entity_id
_entity_poly.type
_entity_poly.pdbx_seq_one_letter_code
_entity_poly.pdbx_strand_id
1 'polypeptide(L)'
;MAFVDHPAFAGINKNFLITLERTLRSIKDPSQLLPAMMTISNEAQRYNVQMTPERQQALMVELRNSLPPSKRTQFDAFIRMMQNNM
;
A
#
# COMPACT_ATOMS: atom_id res chain seq x y z
N MET A 1 10.07 5.60 -3.02
CA MET A 1 11.06 4.76 -3.74
C MET A 1 10.27 3.89 -4.71
N ALA A 2 10.82 3.45 -5.85
CA ALA A 2 10.05 2.55 -6.71
C ALA A 2 9.96 1.17 -6.03
N PHE A 3 8.78 0.52 -6.04
CA PHE A 3 8.59 -0.77 -5.33
C PHE A 3 9.50 -1.87 -5.90
N VAL A 4 9.86 -1.74 -7.17
CA VAL A 4 10.80 -2.62 -7.89
C VAL A 4 12.19 -2.67 -7.27
N ASP A 5 12.60 -1.61 -6.57
CA ASP A 5 13.93 -1.52 -5.94
C ASP A 5 13.89 -1.83 -4.44
N HIS A 6 12.70 -2.10 -3.88
CA HIS A 6 12.55 -2.32 -2.44
C HIS A 6 12.82 -3.80 -2.08
N PRO A 7 13.71 -4.11 -1.11
CA PRO A 7 14.09 -5.49 -0.78
C PRO A 7 12.92 -6.42 -0.46
N ALA A 8 11.88 -5.91 0.23
CA ALA A 8 10.67 -6.68 0.54
C ALA A 8 9.90 -7.18 -0.69
N PHE A 9 10.11 -6.57 -1.87
CA PHE A 9 9.46 -6.92 -3.13
C PHE A 9 10.41 -7.60 -4.12
N ALA A 10 11.62 -7.98 -3.69
CA ALA A 10 12.53 -8.76 -4.50
C ALA A 10 11.88 -10.09 -4.93
N GLY A 11 11.97 -10.41 -6.22
CA GLY A 11 11.38 -11.63 -6.79
C GLY A 11 9.87 -11.56 -7.03
N ILE A 12 9.20 -10.45 -6.71
CA ILE A 12 7.78 -10.27 -7.02
C ILE A 12 7.57 -9.96 -8.50
N ASN A 13 6.46 -10.44 -9.05
CA ASN A 13 6.08 -10.20 -10.43
C ASN A 13 6.02 -8.69 -10.74
N LYS A 14 6.76 -8.27 -11.78
CA LYS A 14 6.85 -6.85 -12.18
C LYS A 14 5.50 -6.23 -12.52
N ASN A 15 4.57 -6.98 -13.10
CA ASN A 15 3.24 -6.47 -13.45
C ASN A 15 2.43 -6.14 -12.19
N PHE A 16 2.53 -6.98 -11.15
CA PHE A 16 1.94 -6.66 -9.84
C PHE A 16 2.53 -5.36 -9.29
N LEU A 17 3.86 -5.18 -9.33
CA LEU A 17 4.51 -3.98 -8.82
C LEU A 17 4.10 -2.71 -9.60
N ILE A 18 3.88 -2.82 -10.91
CA ILE A 18 3.35 -1.72 -11.73
C ILE A 18 1.91 -1.37 -11.32
N THR A 19 1.04 -2.37 -11.14
CA THR A 19 -0.33 -2.15 -10.66
C THR A 19 -0.34 -1.53 -9.27
N LEU A 20 0.54 -2.01 -8.39
CA LEU A 20 0.73 -1.49 -7.04
C LEU A 20 1.07 0.00 -7.08
N GLU A 21 2.09 0.38 -7.86
CA GLU A 21 2.50 1.78 -8.01
C GLU A 21 1.38 2.66 -8.59
N ARG A 22 0.68 2.20 -9.63
CA ARG A 22 -0.45 2.97 -10.19
C ARG A 22 -1.55 3.18 -9.17
N THR A 23 -1.90 2.13 -8.43
CA THR A 23 -2.96 2.18 -7.42
C THR A 23 -2.58 3.19 -6.34
N LEU A 24 -1.36 3.15 -5.83
CA LEU A 24 -0.90 4.05 -4.78
C LEU A 24 -0.78 5.50 -5.26
N ARG A 25 -0.33 5.74 -6.49
CA ARG A 25 -0.27 7.10 -7.08
C ARG A 25 -1.65 7.70 -7.37
N SER A 26 -2.69 6.87 -7.48
CA SER A 26 -4.06 7.34 -7.70
C SER A 26 -4.73 7.89 -6.42
N ILE A 27 -4.19 7.56 -5.25
CA ILE A 27 -4.76 7.94 -3.96
C ILE A 27 -4.38 9.39 -3.67
N LYS A 28 -5.38 10.27 -3.63
CA LYS A 28 -5.20 11.69 -3.29
C LYS A 28 -5.86 12.07 -1.98
N ASP A 29 -6.75 11.22 -1.46
CA ASP A 29 -7.46 11.44 -0.22
C ASP A 29 -7.51 10.16 0.63
N PRO A 30 -7.40 10.26 1.98
CA PRO A 30 -7.47 9.11 2.88
C PRO A 30 -8.74 8.27 2.76
N SER A 31 -9.87 8.83 2.30
CA SER A 31 -11.09 8.06 2.05
C SER A 31 -10.91 6.96 0.99
N GLN A 32 -9.93 7.10 0.10
CA GLN A 32 -9.63 6.13 -0.95
C GLN A 32 -8.71 4.99 -0.49
N LEU A 33 -8.26 5.02 0.77
CA LEU A 33 -7.35 4.01 1.31
C LEU A 33 -7.97 2.62 1.36
N LEU A 34 -9.17 2.49 1.90
CA LEU A 34 -9.89 1.21 1.97
C LEU A 34 -10.06 0.55 0.60
N PRO A 35 -10.65 1.22 -0.41
CA PRO A 35 -10.81 0.61 -1.72
C PRO A 35 -9.45 0.31 -2.37
N ALA A 36 -8.43 1.16 -2.20
CA ALA A 36 -7.10 0.88 -2.72
C ALA A 36 -6.47 -0.37 -2.06
N MET A 37 -6.59 -0.52 -0.75
CA MET A 37 -6.11 -1.70 -0.02
C MET A 37 -6.83 -2.98 -0.47
N MET A 38 -8.13 -2.91 -0.73
CA MET A 38 -8.89 -4.04 -1.31
C MET A 38 -8.40 -4.37 -2.72
N THR A 39 -8.19 -3.37 -3.58
CA THR A 39 -7.64 -3.57 -4.93
C THR A 39 -6.27 -4.24 -4.88
N ILE A 40 -5.37 -3.76 -4.02
CA ILE A 40 -4.04 -4.33 -3.82
C ILE A 40 -4.13 -5.78 -3.31
N SER A 41 -5.05 -6.05 -2.38
CA SER A 41 -5.24 -7.40 -1.84
C SER A 41 -5.75 -8.38 -2.91
N ASN A 42 -6.71 -7.95 -3.72
CA ASN A 42 -7.23 -8.76 -4.84
C ASN A 42 -6.15 -9.02 -5.90
N GLU A 43 -5.34 -8.01 -6.20
CA GLU A 43 -4.24 -8.16 -7.15
C GLU A 43 -3.14 -9.06 -6.58
N ALA A 44 -2.83 -8.95 -5.28
CA ALA A 44 -1.87 -9.83 -4.63
C ALA A 44 -2.30 -11.30 -4.72
N GLN A 45 -3.60 -11.59 -4.51
CA GLN A 45 -4.16 -12.92 -4.71
C GLN A 45 -4.03 -13.40 -6.16
N ARG A 46 -4.35 -12.56 -7.15
CA ARG A 46 -4.22 -12.90 -8.58
C ARG A 46 -2.81 -13.27 -8.99
N TYR A 47 -1.80 -12.62 -8.40
CA TYR A 47 -0.39 -12.88 -8.69
C TYR A 47 0.27 -13.87 -7.71
N ASN A 48 -0.50 -14.51 -6.82
CA ASN A 48 0.00 -15.37 -5.74
C ASN A 48 1.09 -14.70 -4.87
N VAL A 49 0.95 -13.39 -4.65
CA VAL A 49 1.83 -12.60 -3.79
C VAL A 49 1.31 -12.64 -2.37
N GLN A 50 2.10 -13.22 -1.46
CA GLN A 50 1.81 -13.14 -0.03
C GLN A 50 2.16 -11.74 0.49
N MET A 51 1.20 -11.06 1.10
CA MET A 51 1.44 -9.78 1.78
C MET A 51 1.99 -10.04 3.19
N THR A 52 3.29 -10.29 3.30
CA THR A 52 3.98 -10.46 4.59
C THR A 52 3.97 -9.16 5.40
N PRO A 53 4.20 -9.20 6.73
CA PRO A 53 4.27 -7.99 7.55
C PRO A 53 5.25 -6.95 7.01
N GLU A 54 6.40 -7.37 6.49
CA GLU A 54 7.41 -6.46 5.91
C GLU A 54 6.88 -5.76 4.64
N ARG A 55 6.19 -6.50 3.77
CA ARG A 55 5.58 -5.93 2.55
C ARG A 55 4.44 -4.98 2.89
N GLN A 56 3.61 -5.35 3.87
CA GLN A 56 2.54 -4.48 4.37
C GLN A 56 3.12 -3.20 4.96
N GLN A 57 4.19 -3.28 5.74
CA GLN A 57 4.83 -2.10 6.32
C GLN A 57 5.43 -1.20 5.24
N ALA A 58 6.15 -1.77 4.27
CA ALA A 58 6.68 -1.01 3.13
C ALA A 58 5.57 -0.31 2.33
N LEU A 59 4.45 -1.02 2.10
CA LEU A 59 3.26 -0.45 1.47
C LEU A 59 2.71 0.75 2.24
N MET A 60 2.54 0.61 3.56
CA MET A 60 2.01 1.68 4.43
C MET A 60 2.92 2.91 4.43
N VAL A 61 4.24 2.71 4.46
CA VAL A 61 5.21 3.82 4.43
C VAL A 61 5.14 4.58 3.11
N GLU A 62 5.14 3.89 1.97
CA GLU A 62 5.04 4.53 0.66
C GLU A 62 3.69 5.23 0.46
N LEU A 63 2.60 4.62 0.94
CA LEU A 63 1.26 5.21 0.92
C LEU A 63 1.16 6.48 1.78
N ARG A 64 1.79 6.48 2.96
CA ARG A 64 1.89 7.68 3.79
C ARG A 64 2.69 8.78 3.10
N ASN A 65 3.76 8.41 2.40
CA ASN A 65 4.65 9.35 1.73
C ASN A 65 4.02 9.96 0.46
N SER A 66 3.15 9.22 -0.23
CA SER A 66 2.43 9.71 -1.41
C SER A 66 1.33 10.72 -1.07
N LEU A 67 0.83 10.71 0.18
CA LEU A 67 -0.17 11.66 0.65
C LEU A 67 0.45 13.05 0.96
N PRO A 68 -0.30 14.14 0.73
CA PRO A 68 0.09 15.49 1.15
C PRO A 68 0.39 15.54 2.66
N PRO A 69 1.37 16.35 3.12
CA PRO A 69 1.73 16.42 4.54
C PRO A 69 0.55 16.67 5.47
N SER A 70 -0.40 17.52 5.06
CA SER A 70 -1.62 17.83 5.82
C SER A 70 -2.58 16.65 6.00
N LYS A 71 -2.46 15.60 5.18
CA LYS A 71 -3.30 14.38 5.21
C LYS A 71 -2.62 13.21 5.91
N ARG A 72 -1.30 13.29 6.20
CA ARG A 72 -0.55 12.22 6.85
C ARG A 72 -1.04 11.92 8.26
N THR A 73 -1.39 12.94 9.04
CA THR A 73 -1.95 12.75 10.39
C THR A 73 -3.29 12.02 10.35
N GLN A 74 -4.15 12.31 9.36
CA GLN A 74 -5.42 11.62 9.14
C GLN A 74 -5.19 10.16 8.73
N PHE A 75 -4.19 9.90 7.89
CA PHE A 75 -3.76 8.55 7.53
C PHE A 75 -3.27 7.76 8.76
N ASP A 76 -2.38 8.34 9.57
CA ASP A 76 -1.83 7.68 10.75
C ASP A 76 -2.94 7.32 11.76
N ALA A 77 -3.92 8.19 11.95
CA ALA A 77 -5.10 7.91 12.77
C ALA A 77 -5.96 6.77 12.20
N PHE A 78 -6.17 6.76 10.88
CA PHE A 78 -6.93 5.73 10.18
C PHE A 78 -6.28 4.34 10.32
N ILE A 79 -4.95 4.25 10.13
CA ILE A 79 -4.22 2.98 10.31
C ILE A 79 -4.32 2.48 11.75
N ARG A 80 -4.15 3.35 12.74
CA ARG A 80 -4.31 2.97 14.16
C ARG A 80 -5.71 2.43 14.45
N MET A 81 -6.74 3.03 13.85
CA MET A 81 -8.11 2.55 14.01
C MET A 81 -8.30 1.15 13.43
N MET A 82 -7.73 0.86 12.25
CA MET A 82 -7.80 -0.48 11.66
C MET A 82 -7.02 -1.52 12.47
N GLN A 83 -5.88 -1.14 13.04
CA GLN A 83 -5.06 -2.03 13.87
C GLN A 83 -5.71 -2.36 15.23
N ASN A 84 -6.51 -1.44 15.79
CA ASN A 84 -7.21 -1.67 17.05
C ASN A 84 -8.54 -2.44 16.89
N ASN A 85 -9.08 -2.49 15.66
CA ASN A 85 -10.36 -3.17 15.36
C ASN A 85 -10.17 -4.56 14.70
N MET A 86 -8.93 -5.01 14.52
CA MET A 86 -8.56 -6.38 14.16
C MET A 86 -8.06 -7.12 15.41
#